data_AF-A0A529HRB2-F1
#
_entry.id   AF-A0A529HRB2-F1
#
_cell.length_a   1.000
_cell.length_b   1.000
_cell.length_c   1.000
_cell.angle_alpha   90.00
_cell.angle_beta   90.00
_cell.angle_gamma   90.00
#
_symmetry.space_group_name_H-M   'P 1'
#
loop_
_entity.id
_entity.type
_entity.pdbx_description
1 polymer ?
#
loop_
_entity_poly.entity_id
_entity_poly.type
_entity_poly.pdbx_seq_one_letter_code
_entity_poly.pdbx_strand_id
1 'polypeptide(L)' 'ETLKRYPELTVEGMVNEYSLSKTERGRFIETMPLAGFPLCAKPEALVELAKPVRLPECEAEEAKSLGQP' A
#
# COMPACT_ATOMS: atom_id res chain seq x y z
N GLU A 1 -19.17 -5.12 1.23
CA GLU A 1 -18.10 -6.14 1.15
C GLU A 1 -17.05 -5.71 0.12
N THR A 2 -16.26 -4.68 0.41
CA THR A 2 -15.35 -4.07 -0.58
C THR A 2 -14.16 -4.97 -0.90
N LEU A 3 -13.50 -5.52 0.12
CA LEU A 3 -12.35 -6.42 -0.05
C LEU A 3 -12.71 -7.76 -0.71
N LYS A 4 -13.97 -8.21 -0.59
CA LYS A 4 -14.43 -9.42 -1.32
C LYS A 4 -14.52 -9.18 -2.83
N ARG A 5 -14.77 -7.94 -3.23
CA ARG A 5 -14.89 -7.55 -4.64
C ARG A 5 -13.57 -7.04 -5.21
N TYR A 6 -12.71 -6.48 -4.36
CA TYR A 6 -11.45 -5.87 -4.73
C TYR A 6 -10.37 -6.28 -3.71
N PRO A 7 -9.86 -7.52 -3.79
CA PRO A 7 -8.86 -8.03 -2.86
C PRO A 7 -7.48 -7.36 -3.03
N GLU A 8 -7.27 -6.65 -4.14
CA GLU A 8 -6.06 -5.88 -4.45
C GLU A 8 -6.06 -4.46 -3.85
N LEU A 9 -7.17 -4.01 -3.24
CA LEU A 9 -7.21 -2.72 -2.56
C LEU A 9 -6.40 -2.79 -1.28
N THR A 10 -5.33 -2.02 -1.26
CA THR A 10 -4.37 -1.95 -0.15
C THR A 10 -4.08 -0.49 0.18
N VAL A 11 -3.57 -0.25 1.38
CA VAL A 11 -3.19 1.09 1.81
C VAL A 11 -2.08 1.64 0.91
N GLU A 12 -1.05 0.85 0.64
CA GLU A 12 0.06 1.20 -0.23
C GLU A 12 -0.40 1.48 -1.67
N GLY A 13 -1.34 0.69 -2.20
CA GLY A 13 -1.92 0.97 -3.52
C GLY A 13 -2.68 2.30 -3.55
N MET A 14 -3.49 2.56 -2.53
CA MET A 14 -4.28 3.80 -2.46
C MET A 14 -3.41 5.05 -2.30
N VAL A 15 -2.37 5.03 -1.47
CA VAL A 15 -1.50 6.22 -1.31
C VAL A 15 -0.66 6.53 -2.56
N ASN A 16 -0.53 5.55 -3.44
CA ASN A 16 0.17 5.68 -4.72
C ASN A 16 -0.69 6.22 -5.85
N GLU A 17 -2.01 6.35 -5.64
CA GLU A 17 -2.88 7.04 -6.58
C GLU A 17 -2.37 8.47 -6.84
N TYR A 18 -2.25 8.80 -8.13
CA TYR A 18 -1.62 10.03 -8.60
C TYR A 18 -2.38 11.30 -8.19
N SER A 19 -3.65 11.15 -7.80
CA SER A 19 -4.57 12.24 -7.49
C SER A 19 -4.56 12.69 -6.03
N LEU A 20 -3.82 12.02 -5.14
CA LEU A 20 -3.88 12.29 -3.70
C LEU A 20 -2.84 13.30 -3.20
N SER A 21 -3.31 14.27 -2.42
CA SER A 21 -2.45 15.18 -1.65
C SER A 21 -1.74 14.44 -0.51
N LYS A 22 -0.63 15.03 0.00
CA LYS A 22 0.08 14.49 1.18
C LYS A 22 -0.84 14.27 2.39
N THR A 23 -1.76 15.19 2.63
CA THR A 23 -2.75 15.08 3.71
C THR A 23 -3.71 13.90 3.51
N GLU A 24 -4.15 13.68 2.28
CA GLU A 24 -5.06 12.57 1.95
C GLU A 24 -4.34 11.23 2.09
N ARG A 25 -3.08 11.16 1.62
CA ARG A 25 -2.23 9.98 1.82
C ARG A 25 -2.08 9.64 3.31
N GLY A 26 -1.80 10.63 4.17
CA GLY A 26 -1.72 10.42 5.61
C GLY A 26 -3.01 9.85 6.22
N ARG A 27 -4.17 10.36 5.78
CA ARG A 27 -5.47 9.84 6.23
C ARG A 27 -5.70 8.39 5.84
N PHE A 28 -5.33 7.99 4.62
CA PHE A 28 -5.46 6.59 4.20
C PHE A 28 -4.55 5.66 5.01
N ILE A 29 -3.32 6.09 5.28
CA ILE A 29 -2.37 5.33 6.12
C ILE A 29 -2.95 5.10 7.52
N GLU A 30 -3.60 6.10 8.11
CA GLU A 30 -4.16 5.98 9.46
C GLU A 30 -5.47 5.16 9.48
N THR A 31 -6.36 5.35 8.50
CA THR A 31 -7.74 4.87 8.60
C THR A 31 -8.03 3.55 7.90
N MET A 32 -7.36 3.25 6.78
CA MET A 32 -7.61 2.02 6.04
C MET A 32 -7.20 0.74 6.80
N PRO A 33 -6.08 0.69 7.54
CA PRO A 33 -5.74 -0.48 8.35
C PRO A 33 -6.81 -0.75 9.41
N LEU A 34 -7.35 0.31 10.04
CA LEU A 34 -8.42 0.20 11.04
C LEU A 34 -9.72 -0.37 10.44
N ALA A 35 -9.93 -0.16 9.13
CA ALA A 35 -11.04 -0.73 8.38
C ALA A 35 -10.76 -2.14 7.84
N GLY A 36 -9.60 -2.73 8.17
CA GLY A 36 -9.22 -4.10 7.81
C GLY A 36 -8.62 -4.24 6.40
N PHE A 37 -8.23 -3.13 5.77
CA PHE A 37 -7.54 -3.19 4.48
C PHE A 37 -6.08 -3.62 4.68
N PRO A 38 -5.53 -4.47 3.79
CA PRO A 38 -4.11 -4.82 3.84
C PRO A 38 -3.24 -3.59 3.64
N LEU A 39 -2.13 -3.51 4.40
CA LEU A 39 -1.17 -2.41 4.31
C LEU A 39 -0.45 -2.42 2.96
N CYS A 40 0.14 -3.56 2.60
CA CYS A 40 1.11 -3.65 1.50
C CYS A 40 0.46 -4.10 0.21
N ALA A 41 0.81 -3.40 -0.87
CA ALA A 41 0.38 -3.76 -2.21
C ALA A 41 1.21 -4.94 -2.72
N LYS A 42 0.67 -5.69 -3.68
CA LYS A 42 1.48 -6.65 -4.41
C LYS A 42 2.49 -5.91 -5.28
N PRO A 43 3.70 -6.46 -5.52
CA PRO A 43 4.69 -5.84 -6.39
C PRO A 43 4.12 -5.52 -7.77
N GLU A 44 3.30 -6.42 -8.32
CA GLU A 44 2.62 -6.29 -9.62
C GLU A 44 1.81 -4.98 -9.75
N ALA A 45 1.12 -4.58 -8.68
CA ALA A 45 0.33 -3.34 -8.64
C ALA A 45 1.21 -2.08 -8.56
N LEU A 46 2.49 -2.24 -8.20
CA LEU A 46 3.46 -1.15 -8.09
C LEU A 46 4.36 -1.03 -9.34
N VAL A 47 4.48 -2.07 -10.17
CA VAL A 47 5.31 -2.07 -11.39
C VAL A 47 4.83 -1.03 -12.40
N GLU A 48 3.52 -0.80 -12.49
CA GLU A 48 2.94 0.20 -13.40
C GLU A 48 3.19 1.65 -12.95
N LEU A 49 3.67 1.84 -11.71
CA LEU A 49 3.96 3.15 -11.15
C LEU A 49 5.43 3.51 -11.40
N ALA A 50 5.67 4.68 -11.99
CA ALA A 50 7.03 5.12 -12.30
C ALA A 50 7.92 5.30 -11.06
N LYS A 51 7.34 5.70 -9.92
CA LYS A 51 7.99 5.84 -8.62
C LYS A 51 6.98 5.56 -7.49
N PRO A 52 6.73 4.30 -7.15
CA PRO A 52 5.81 3.98 -6.08
C PRO A 52 6.38 4.46 -4.74
N VAL A 53 5.56 5.15 -3.96
CA VAL A 53 5.77 5.40 -2.55
C VAL A 53 5.59 4.08 -1.82
N ARG A 54 6.64 3.60 -1.18
CA ARG A 54 6.55 2.42 -0.32
C ARG A 54 6.22 2.85 1.10
N LEU A 55 5.38 2.08 1.78
CA LEU A 55 5.16 2.28 3.22
C LEU A 55 6.32 1.62 3.99
N PRO A 56 6.76 2.19 5.14
CA PRO A 56 7.89 1.66 5.89
C PRO A 56 7.71 0.18 6.29
N GLU A 57 6.48 -0.21 6.65
CA GLU A 57 6.15 -1.59 7.01
C GLU A 57 6.29 -2.55 5.82
N CYS A 58 5.96 -2.08 4.62
CA CYS A 58 6.02 -2.86 3.38
C CYS A 58 7.44 -2.96 2.82
N GLU A 59 8.28 -1.97 3.04
CA GLU A 59 9.73 -2.07 2.78
C GLU A 59 10.37 -3.06 3.74
N ALA A 60 10.02 -3.01 5.03
CA ALA A 60 10.55 -3.93 6.03
C ALA A 60 10.14 -5.38 5.76
N GLU A 61 8.89 -5.62 5.34
CA GLU A 61 8.39 -6.96 5.02
C GLU A 61 9.03 -7.51 3.74
N GLU A 62 9.24 -6.67 2.72
CA GLU A 62 9.92 -7.08 1.49
C GLU A 62 11.41 -7.39 1.73
N ALA A 63 12.10 -6.55 2.50
CA ALA A 63 13.50 -6.77 2.89
C ALA A 63 13.68 -8.08 3.67
N LYS A 64 12.72 -8.40 4.55
CA LYS A 64 12.70 -9.64 5.33
C LYS A 64 12.41 -10.87 4.46
N SER A 65 11.55 -10.73 3.45
CA SER A 65 11.17 -11.79 2.51
C SER A 65 12.29 -12.12 1.51
N LEU A 66 13.10 -11.12 1.14
CA LEU A 66 14.27 -11.29 0.26
C LEU A 66 15.53 -11.79 0.99
N GLY A 67 15.43 -12.15 2.28
CA GLY A 67 16.54 -12.74 3.02
C GLY A 67 17.77 -11.84 3.08
N GLN A 68 17.58 -10.53 3.23
CA GLN A 68 18.70 -9.65 3.54
C GLN A 68 19.04 -9.78 5.05
N PRO A 69 20.30 -10.12 5.40
CA PRO A 69 20.76 -10.22 6.79
C PRO A 69 20.83 -8.88 7.51
#